data_AF-A0AB39WKE8-F1
#
_entry.id   AF-A0AB39WKE8-F1
#
_cell.length_a   1.000
_cell.length_b   1.000
_cell.length_c   1.000
_cell.angle_alpha   90.00
_cell.angle_beta   90.00
_cell.angle_gamma   90.00
#
_symmetry.space_group_name_H-M   'P 1'
#
loop_
_entity.id
_entity.type
_entity.pdbx_description
1 polymer ?
#
loop_
_entity_poly.entity_id
_entity_poly.type
_entity_poly.pdbx_seq_one_letter_code
_entity_poly.pdbx_strand_id
1 'polypeptide(L)'
;MQIIVKKIWHRDADRIGLFFTYDSGTISQLKKLGGIYSQSLRCWYFDYNAVNYKLISQTFDDLVIDNPKKTKTQPLAGLTIGRDLPAIATGNLQLDSALMLNNPEHIAKTNSLAPNMRLELLPNLGKYWVFKMQYYQAISRQLLATKGVYWNANYKVYMVLRNTNVKLQVEKILGASSFFPENDSYKSETVFTSESIIVKPHPEDPKWMEVYVPPFLVLREKIKRFSMARFSTIKDCYLLPAAPSVYEAMGMQFEPHKVLINNRLPKGYLLKQNLPNRKQLDLSKTKAQLFNQVPDAAHDYITLMVDTILALNYSSSTMRTYTSSFLKFLRDHQFRDPHTITQKEIIKYLASIMERGLSASSGHNMVNALLFYYQQIEHQKGFELKIPRPKSEKKLPAVLTMEECLQIFRAVDNPKHKLLLLIGYGAGLRVSEIVTLEWRDILFAEHKIHIKNAKGKKDRLVMLPYSIVSSLELYKTLYEPNKYVFEGQYAGEPYSIGSAQSVMRQALKKSGLSKSATVHTLRHSFATHLLENGTDIRYIQKFLGHASIKTTTIYTHVSKMAADKILSPLDRLVDENNKKKLNE
;
A
#
# COMPACT_ATOMS: atom_id res chain seq x y z
N MET A 1 -13.82 -8.05 38.04
CA MET A 1 -12.62 -8.33 37.22
C MET A 1 -11.52 -7.35 37.61
N GLN A 2 -10.35 -7.83 38.06
CA GLN A 2 -9.28 -6.94 38.53
C GLN A 2 -8.71 -6.04 37.42
N ILE A 3 -8.68 -4.73 37.68
CA ILE A 3 -8.04 -3.71 36.84
C ILE A 3 -6.81 -3.19 37.59
N ILE A 4 -5.62 -3.49 37.07
CA ILE A 4 -4.36 -3.09 37.70
C ILE A 4 -4.02 -1.65 37.29
N VAL A 5 -3.93 -0.76 38.27
CA VAL A 5 -3.59 0.65 38.13
C VAL A 5 -2.10 0.84 38.40
N LYS A 6 -1.36 1.45 37.46
CA LYS A 6 0.07 1.76 37.61
C LYS A 6 0.37 3.19 37.21
N LYS A 7 1.31 3.85 37.89
CA LYS A 7 1.93 5.07 37.36
C LYS A 7 2.87 4.69 36.20
N ILE A 8 2.67 5.30 35.03
CA ILE A 8 3.48 5.02 33.82
C ILE A 8 3.98 6.31 33.18
N TRP A 9 5.19 6.28 32.60
CA TRP A 9 5.69 7.38 31.77
C TRP A 9 5.26 7.17 30.32
N HIS A 10 4.42 8.05 29.76
CA HIS A 10 3.97 7.94 28.38
C HIS A 10 3.65 9.31 27.75
N ARG A 11 4.16 9.53 26.53
CA ARG A 11 4.10 10.83 25.82
C ARG A 11 4.63 11.96 26.70
N ASP A 12 5.91 11.85 27.04
CA ASP A 12 6.74 12.84 27.75
C ASP A 12 6.15 13.40 29.06
N ALA A 13 5.27 12.64 29.71
CA ALA A 13 4.72 12.94 31.03
C ALA A 13 4.28 11.66 31.77
N ASP A 14 3.99 11.81 33.06
CA ASP A 14 3.32 10.79 33.87
C ASP A 14 1.85 10.62 33.46
N ARG A 15 1.38 9.37 33.42
CA ARG A 15 0.00 8.96 33.15
C ARG A 15 -0.44 7.88 34.15
N ILE A 16 -1.75 7.75 34.36
CA ILE A 16 -2.38 6.63 35.06
C ILE A 16 -2.61 5.52 34.03
N GLY A 17 -1.91 4.40 34.13
CA GLY A 17 -2.05 3.24 33.27
C GLY A 17 -2.96 2.17 33.87
N LEU A 18 -3.84 1.58 33.05
CA LEU A 18 -4.84 0.59 33.43
C LEU A 18 -4.65 -0.70 32.61
N PHE A 19 -4.39 -1.80 33.31
CA PHE A 19 -4.06 -3.11 32.74
C PHE A 19 -5.08 -4.15 33.22
N PHE A 20 -5.79 -4.79 32.29
CA PHE A 20 -6.81 -5.80 32.56
C PHE A 20 -6.96 -6.75 31.36
N THR A 21 -7.60 -7.90 31.55
CA THR A 21 -7.93 -8.85 30.46
C THR A 21 -8.98 -8.24 29.51
N TYR A 22 -9.06 -8.72 28.26
CA TYR A 22 -9.97 -8.12 27.29
C TYR A 22 -11.45 -8.33 27.69
N ASP A 23 -12.11 -7.24 28.10
CA ASP A 23 -13.56 -7.15 28.28
C ASP A 23 -14.13 -5.97 27.49
N SER A 24 -15.22 -6.23 26.78
CA SER A 24 -15.94 -5.23 25.97
C SER A 24 -16.73 -4.21 26.81
N GLY A 25 -17.24 -4.58 27.99
CA GLY A 25 -17.98 -3.69 28.88
C GLY A 25 -17.09 -2.60 29.47
N THR A 26 -16.02 -3.03 30.13
CA THR A 26 -14.96 -2.19 30.70
C THR A 26 -14.34 -1.28 29.64
N ILE A 27 -14.03 -1.79 28.44
CA ILE A 27 -13.53 -0.97 27.32
C ILE A 27 -14.55 0.08 26.87
N SER A 28 -15.85 -0.22 26.92
CA SER A 28 -16.91 0.75 26.60
C SER A 28 -17.01 1.86 27.65
N GLN A 29 -16.96 1.51 28.94
CA GLN A 29 -16.93 2.47 30.04
C GLN A 29 -15.68 3.36 30.00
N LEU A 30 -14.48 2.78 29.86
CA LEU A 30 -13.23 3.55 29.78
C LEU A 30 -13.20 4.55 28.62
N LYS A 31 -13.81 4.21 27.47
CA LYS A 31 -14.00 5.16 26.36
C LYS A 31 -14.94 6.32 26.71
N LYS A 32 -16.04 6.05 27.44
CA LYS A 32 -16.96 7.10 27.92
C LYS A 32 -16.30 8.06 28.90
N LEU A 33 -15.39 7.57 29.74
CA LEU A 33 -14.59 8.38 30.66
C LEU A 33 -13.49 9.22 29.97
N GLY A 34 -13.22 9.00 28.68
CA GLY A 34 -12.16 9.69 27.93
C GLY A 34 -10.79 8.98 27.91
N GLY A 35 -10.72 7.72 28.35
CA GLY A 35 -9.48 6.94 28.38
C GLY A 35 -8.92 6.66 26.98
N ILE A 36 -7.59 6.65 26.86
CA ILE A 36 -6.88 6.44 25.59
C ILE A 36 -6.13 5.10 25.61
N TYR A 37 -6.20 4.30 24.54
CA TYR A 37 -5.42 3.06 24.45
C TYR A 37 -3.98 3.29 23.97
N SER A 38 -3.01 2.73 24.68
CA SER A 38 -1.59 2.75 24.34
C SER A 38 -1.16 1.44 23.68
N GLN A 39 -1.01 1.43 22.36
CA GLN A 39 -0.51 0.25 21.63
C GLN A 39 0.90 -0.17 22.06
N SER A 40 1.74 0.77 22.51
CA SER A 40 3.13 0.52 22.92
C SER A 40 3.26 -0.11 24.31
N LEU A 41 2.32 0.18 25.22
CA LEU A 41 2.31 -0.34 26.59
C LEU A 41 1.18 -1.37 26.84
N ARG A 42 0.31 -1.60 25.84
CA ARG A 42 -0.85 -2.50 25.87
C ARG A 42 -1.87 -2.21 26.98
N CYS A 43 -1.93 -0.97 27.44
CA CYS A 43 -2.82 -0.51 28.51
C CYS A 43 -3.76 0.60 28.03
N TRP A 44 -4.85 0.81 28.75
CA TRP A 44 -5.56 2.10 28.69
C TRP A 44 -4.82 3.10 29.59
N TYR A 45 -4.94 4.40 29.32
CA TYR A 45 -4.35 5.42 30.18
C TYR A 45 -5.14 6.74 30.19
N PHE A 46 -4.91 7.48 31.27
CA PHE A 46 -5.44 8.81 31.56
C PHE A 46 -4.31 9.73 32.05
N ASP A 47 -4.53 11.03 32.04
CA ASP A 47 -3.57 12.01 32.54
C ASP A 47 -3.43 11.92 34.06
N TYR A 48 -2.19 12.05 34.57
CA TYR A 48 -1.88 11.84 35.99
C TYR A 48 -2.32 13.03 36.85
N ASN A 49 -3.61 13.04 37.18
CA ASN A 49 -4.22 14.01 38.09
C ASN A 49 -5.23 13.32 39.03
N ALA A 50 -5.57 14.01 40.13
CA ALA A 50 -6.47 13.45 41.16
C ALA A 50 -7.93 13.30 40.70
N VAL A 51 -8.36 14.04 39.66
CA VAL A 51 -9.74 14.02 39.14
C VAL A 51 -9.97 12.73 38.35
N ASN A 52 -9.09 12.41 37.40
CA ASN A 52 -9.13 11.17 36.64
C ASN A 52 -9.02 9.96 37.56
N TYR A 53 -8.14 10.01 38.56
CA TYR A 53 -8.01 8.94 39.55
C TYR A 53 -9.33 8.69 40.30
N LYS A 54 -9.97 9.74 40.83
CA LYS A 54 -11.28 9.65 41.50
C LYS A 54 -12.38 9.12 40.57
N LEU A 55 -12.42 9.59 39.32
CA LEU A 55 -13.39 9.18 38.31
C LEU A 55 -13.27 7.68 37.98
N ILE A 56 -12.04 7.18 37.85
CA ILE A 56 -11.75 5.75 37.67
C ILE A 56 -12.21 4.96 38.91
N SER A 57 -11.85 5.42 40.12
CA SER A 57 -12.23 4.73 41.38
C SER A 57 -13.71 4.81 41.75
N GLN A 58 -14.50 5.66 41.07
CA GLN A 58 -15.96 5.71 41.19
C GLN A 58 -16.68 4.87 40.12
N THR A 59 -15.97 4.39 39.09
CA THR A 59 -16.55 3.62 37.97
C THR A 59 -16.22 2.13 38.03
N PHE A 60 -15.17 1.75 38.77
CA PHE A 60 -14.71 0.36 38.87
C PHE A 60 -14.32 0.03 40.32
N ASP A 61 -15.04 -0.89 40.95
CA ASP A 61 -14.77 -1.29 42.34
C ASP A 61 -13.52 -2.21 42.47
N ASP A 62 -13.22 -3.00 41.43
CA ASP A 62 -12.13 -4.00 41.40
C ASP A 62 -10.75 -3.41 40.97
N LEU A 63 -10.34 -2.28 41.56
CA LEU A 63 -9.05 -1.63 41.23
C LEU A 63 -7.90 -2.08 42.13
N VAL A 64 -6.82 -2.57 41.53
CA VAL A 64 -5.60 -3.01 42.22
C VAL A 64 -4.45 -2.06 41.91
N ILE A 65 -3.97 -1.31 42.91
CA ILE A 65 -2.93 -0.29 42.71
C ILE A 65 -1.54 -0.91 42.91
N ASP A 66 -0.72 -0.92 41.86
CA ASP A 66 0.66 -1.41 41.93
C ASP A 66 1.61 -0.30 42.41
N ASN A 67 1.92 -0.31 43.71
CA ASN A 67 2.86 0.61 44.36
C ASN A 67 4.25 -0.03 44.47
N PRO A 68 5.27 0.46 43.73
CA PRO A 68 6.59 -0.17 43.70
C PRO A 68 7.41 0.10 44.99
N LYS A 69 7.22 -0.74 46.02
CA LYS A 69 8.23 -0.93 47.07
C LYS A 69 9.40 -1.76 46.52
N LYS A 70 10.57 -1.64 47.16
CA LYS A 70 11.85 -2.20 46.68
C LYS A 70 11.89 -3.73 46.69
N THR A 71 12.82 -4.25 45.89
CA THR A 71 13.60 -5.52 46.05
C THR A 71 13.09 -6.81 45.38
N LYS A 72 13.91 -7.27 44.41
CA LYS A 72 14.31 -8.66 44.06
C LYS A 72 13.29 -9.81 43.90
N THR A 73 13.44 -10.47 42.74
CA THR A 73 13.25 -11.91 42.41
C THR A 73 11.85 -12.52 42.27
N GLN A 74 11.82 -13.52 41.38
CA GLN A 74 10.77 -14.48 40.99
C GLN A 74 10.61 -15.63 42.00
N PRO A 75 9.66 -16.60 41.85
CA PRO A 75 8.51 -16.68 40.92
C PRO A 75 7.14 -17.10 41.55
N LEU A 76 6.08 -17.05 40.73
CA LEU A 76 4.85 -17.87 40.67
C LEU A 76 3.96 -18.22 41.90
N ALA A 77 2.65 -18.31 41.57
CA ALA A 77 1.56 -19.05 42.23
C ALA A 77 0.95 -18.49 43.53
N GLY A 78 -0.29 -18.92 43.80
CA GLY A 78 -1.06 -18.61 45.01
C GLY A 78 -2.24 -17.64 44.80
N LEU A 79 -3.48 -18.17 44.85
CA LEU A 79 -4.65 -17.37 45.22
C LEU A 79 -4.75 -17.37 46.75
N THR A 80 -5.14 -16.26 47.40
CA THR A 80 -6.42 -16.14 48.15
C THR A 80 -6.53 -14.84 48.97
N ILE A 81 -7.73 -14.23 48.92
CA ILE A 81 -8.55 -13.68 50.03
C ILE A 81 -7.84 -12.92 51.19
N GLY A 82 -8.27 -11.67 51.46
CA GLY A 82 -8.44 -11.22 52.86
C GLY A 82 -8.29 -9.73 53.20
N ARG A 83 -9.44 -9.07 53.45
CA ARG A 83 -9.72 -8.13 54.56
C ARG A 83 -9.05 -6.73 54.69
N ASP A 84 -9.94 -5.73 54.67
CA ASP A 84 -10.18 -4.70 55.69
C ASP A 84 -9.37 -3.37 55.76
N LEU A 85 -10.17 -2.31 55.49
CA LEU A 85 -10.14 -0.84 55.74
C LEU A 85 -9.67 -0.36 57.14
N PRO A 86 -9.55 0.97 57.47
CA PRO A 86 -9.98 2.22 56.76
C PRO A 86 -8.79 3.22 56.50
N ALA A 87 -8.73 4.56 56.66
CA ALA A 87 -9.62 5.63 57.21
C ALA A 87 -9.19 7.09 56.82
N ILE A 88 -10.06 8.09 57.13
CA ILE A 88 -9.82 9.51 57.55
C ILE A 88 -8.76 10.36 56.76
N ALA A 89 -9.11 11.30 55.85
CA ALA A 89 -9.65 12.70 55.99
C ALA A 89 -8.54 13.80 56.10
N THR A 90 -8.71 15.13 55.90
CA THR A 90 -9.90 16.03 55.73
C THR A 90 -9.55 17.37 55.02
N GLY A 91 -10.45 17.92 54.16
CA GLY A 91 -10.65 19.38 53.87
C GLY A 91 -9.52 20.26 53.25
N ASN A 92 -9.72 21.57 52.96
CA ASN A 92 -10.88 22.30 52.38
C ASN A 92 -10.49 23.77 51.95
N LEU A 93 -11.36 24.52 51.21
CA LEU A 93 -11.31 25.99 50.91
C LEU A 93 -10.16 26.53 50.00
N GLN A 94 -10.21 27.67 49.29
CA GLN A 94 -11.29 28.54 48.73
C GLN A 94 -10.74 29.42 47.56
N LEU A 95 -11.59 30.28 46.95
CA LEU A 95 -11.29 31.36 45.96
C LEU A 95 -10.45 32.52 46.62
N ASP A 96 -9.92 33.56 45.95
CA ASP A 96 -10.32 34.24 44.70
C ASP A 96 -9.12 34.91 43.94
N SER A 97 -9.35 36.01 43.20
CA SER A 97 -8.56 36.46 42.06
C SER A 97 -7.91 37.87 42.12
N ALA A 98 -6.94 38.06 41.21
CA ALA A 98 -6.34 39.32 40.71
C ALA A 98 -5.31 40.12 41.57
N LEU A 99 -4.12 40.34 40.98
CA LEU A 99 -3.41 41.63 40.94
C LEU A 99 -2.30 41.62 39.87
N MET A 100 -1.89 42.80 39.39
CA MET A 100 -0.84 43.02 38.36
C MET A 100 0.39 43.71 38.98
N LEU A 101 1.61 43.32 38.58
CA LEU A 101 2.80 44.20 38.52
C LEU A 101 3.98 43.53 37.79
N ASN A 102 5.03 44.30 37.49
CA ASN A 102 6.03 44.00 36.45
C ASN A 102 7.26 43.20 36.92
N ASN A 103 7.91 42.55 35.91
CA ASN A 103 9.30 42.11 35.77
C ASN A 103 10.31 42.38 36.92
N PRO A 104 11.25 41.44 37.14
CA PRO A 104 12.57 41.65 36.50
C PRO A 104 13.11 40.51 35.62
N GLU A 105 13.79 40.94 34.54
CA GLU A 105 14.95 40.35 33.86
C GLU A 105 14.98 38.87 33.42
N HIS A 106 14.93 38.70 32.09
CA HIS A 106 15.36 37.47 31.39
C HIS A 106 16.89 37.27 31.46
N ILE A 107 17.37 36.41 32.38
CA ILE A 107 18.67 35.76 32.18
C ILE A 107 18.50 34.64 31.14
N ALA A 108 18.89 34.92 29.90
CA ALA A 108 18.77 34.01 28.77
C ALA A 108 19.75 32.82 28.87
N LYS A 109 19.35 31.74 29.56
CA LYS A 109 20.13 30.48 29.57
C LYS A 109 19.95 29.70 28.26
N THR A 110 20.91 29.88 27.37
CA THR A 110 21.13 29.05 26.17
C THR A 110 21.55 27.63 26.56
N ASN A 111 20.59 26.78 26.93
CA ASN A 111 20.86 25.39 27.29
C ASN A 111 21.17 24.55 26.04
N SER A 112 22.44 24.16 25.89
CA SER A 112 22.94 23.22 24.88
C SER A 112 22.40 21.80 25.10
N LEU A 113 21.66 21.25 24.15
CA LEU A 113 21.21 19.85 24.18
C LEU A 113 22.31 18.87 23.68
N ALA A 114 23.36 18.70 24.48
CA ALA A 114 24.27 17.54 24.40
C ALA A 114 24.96 17.37 25.76
N PRO A 115 24.76 16.23 26.45
CA PRO A 115 25.93 15.36 26.65
C PRO A 115 25.67 13.84 26.54
N ASN A 116 24.43 13.37 26.72
CA ASN A 116 24.13 11.95 26.97
C ASN A 116 23.38 11.22 25.83
N MET A 117 23.51 11.68 24.59
CA MET A 117 22.87 11.03 23.43
C MET A 117 23.75 9.91 22.87
N ARG A 118 23.42 8.65 23.16
CA ARG A 118 24.10 7.49 22.53
C ARG A 118 23.74 7.41 21.04
N LEU A 119 24.71 7.72 20.20
CA LEU A 119 24.67 7.57 18.74
C LEU A 119 25.55 6.40 18.32
N GLU A 120 25.05 5.58 17.41
CA GLU A 120 25.69 4.37 16.89
C GLU A 120 25.66 4.44 15.36
N LEU A 121 26.79 4.78 14.74
CA LEU A 121 26.93 4.77 13.29
C LEU A 121 27.02 3.32 12.81
N LEU A 122 26.23 2.96 11.80
CA LEU A 122 26.08 1.60 11.28
C LEU A 122 26.62 1.51 9.85
N PRO A 123 26.92 0.29 9.35
CA PRO A 123 27.39 0.10 7.99
C PRO A 123 26.53 0.80 6.92
N ASN A 124 27.24 1.64 6.16
CA ASN A 124 26.77 2.43 5.04
C ASN A 124 25.88 1.62 4.06
N LEU A 125 24.69 2.14 3.71
CA LEU A 125 23.73 1.42 2.86
C LEU A 125 23.45 2.19 1.56
N GLY A 126 24.09 1.77 0.48
CA GLY A 126 23.94 2.42 -0.83
C GLY A 126 24.21 3.92 -0.71
N LYS A 127 23.23 4.75 -1.08
CA LYS A 127 23.32 6.21 -1.02
C LYS A 127 22.99 6.84 0.34
N TYR A 128 22.95 6.03 1.41
CA TYR A 128 22.64 6.49 2.76
C TYR A 128 23.78 6.18 3.73
N TRP A 129 24.04 7.13 4.64
CA TRP A 129 24.56 6.81 5.98
C TRP A 129 23.42 6.21 6.81
N VAL A 130 23.73 5.27 7.69
CA VAL A 130 22.75 4.63 8.58
C VAL A 130 23.22 4.81 10.01
N PHE A 131 22.35 5.26 10.92
CA PHE A 131 22.68 5.37 12.33
C PHE A 131 21.50 4.99 13.23
N LYS A 132 21.83 4.63 14.45
CA LYS A 132 20.90 4.24 15.52
C LYS A 132 21.10 5.20 16.68
N MET A 133 19.99 5.58 17.32
CA MET A 133 19.98 6.49 18.46
C MET A 133 18.87 6.08 19.42
N GLN A 134 19.00 6.45 20.68
CA GLN A 134 17.89 6.39 21.63
C GLN A 134 16.75 7.33 21.15
N TYR A 135 15.50 6.91 21.33
CA TYR A 135 14.35 7.69 20.87
C TYR A 135 14.14 8.94 21.74
N TYR A 136 14.22 10.11 21.11
CA TYR A 136 13.87 11.41 21.70
C TYR A 136 12.84 12.10 20.80
N GLN A 137 11.66 12.44 21.32
CA GLN A 137 10.52 12.84 20.49
C GLN A 137 10.78 14.13 19.68
N ALA A 138 11.41 15.14 20.28
CA ALA A 138 11.75 16.39 19.59
C ALA A 138 12.76 16.19 18.44
N ILE A 139 13.91 15.55 18.75
CA ILE A 139 14.98 15.31 17.77
C ILE A 139 14.49 14.39 16.64
N SER A 140 13.77 13.31 16.96
CA SER A 140 13.16 12.42 15.95
C SER A 140 12.22 13.15 14.99
N ARG A 141 11.47 14.15 15.49
CA ARG A 141 10.57 14.98 14.69
C ARG A 141 11.32 15.94 13.76
N GLN A 142 12.41 16.55 14.24
CA GLN A 142 13.28 17.42 13.44
C GLN A 142 14.03 16.63 12.35
N LEU A 143 14.60 15.47 12.70
CA LEU A 143 15.22 14.55 11.76
C LEU A 143 14.24 14.17 10.63
N LEU A 144 13.02 13.74 10.97
CA LEU A 144 12.04 13.30 9.96
C LEU A 144 11.34 14.45 9.20
N ALA A 145 11.54 15.70 9.60
CA ALA A 145 11.20 16.87 8.78
C ALA A 145 12.28 17.19 7.73
N THR A 146 13.51 16.68 7.91
CA THR A 146 14.65 16.98 7.04
C THR A 146 14.59 16.16 5.75
N LYS A 147 14.51 16.84 4.60
CA LYS A 147 14.43 16.19 3.28
C LYS A 147 15.69 15.36 3.00
N GLY A 148 15.52 14.04 2.88
CA GLY A 148 16.63 13.10 2.71
C GLY A 148 16.90 12.21 3.92
N VAL A 149 16.20 12.44 5.04
CA VAL A 149 16.23 11.56 6.22
C VAL A 149 14.99 10.67 6.25
N TYR A 150 15.17 9.39 6.60
CA TYR A 150 14.11 8.38 6.64
C TYR A 150 14.24 7.49 7.88
N TRP A 151 13.11 7.07 8.46
CA TRP A 151 13.07 6.07 9.53
C TRP A 151 12.77 4.69 8.98
N ASN A 152 13.62 3.70 9.25
CA ASN A 152 13.39 2.31 8.89
C ASN A 152 12.84 1.54 10.11
N ALA A 153 11.52 1.48 10.22
CA ALA A 153 10.81 0.88 11.35
C ALA A 153 11.13 -0.61 11.58
N ASN A 154 11.53 -1.36 10.53
CA ASN A 154 11.86 -2.78 10.65
C ASN A 154 13.14 -3.02 11.47
N TYR A 155 14.09 -2.08 11.41
CA TYR A 155 15.41 -2.20 12.06
C TYR A 155 15.64 -1.16 13.17
N LYS A 156 14.72 -0.20 13.31
CA LYS A 156 14.77 0.90 14.29
C LYS A 156 16.02 1.80 14.09
N VAL A 157 16.30 2.14 12.84
CA VAL A 157 17.44 2.98 12.41
C VAL A 157 16.99 4.17 11.59
N TYR A 158 17.77 5.25 11.64
CA TYR A 158 17.67 6.40 10.75
C TYR A 158 18.59 6.19 9.54
N MET A 159 18.12 6.62 8.37
CA MET A 159 18.85 6.57 7.10
C MET A 159 18.93 7.98 6.55
N VAL A 160 20.14 8.48 6.34
CA VAL A 160 20.44 9.87 5.94
C VAL A 160 21.08 9.86 4.56
N LEU A 161 20.51 10.57 3.59
CA LEU A 161 21.04 10.65 2.23
C LEU A 161 22.46 11.24 2.26
N ARG A 162 23.43 10.57 1.60
CA ARG A 162 24.80 11.09 1.47
C ARG A 162 24.83 12.31 0.57
N ASN A 163 24.73 13.47 1.21
CA ASN A 163 24.71 14.79 0.60
C ASN A 163 25.16 15.80 1.67
N THR A 164 26.13 16.66 1.35
CA THR A 164 26.76 17.59 2.31
C THR A 164 25.76 18.51 3.00
N ASN A 165 24.70 18.95 2.30
CA ASN A 165 23.66 19.79 2.89
C ASN A 165 22.80 19.02 3.91
N VAL A 166 22.53 17.74 3.64
CA VAL A 166 21.77 16.87 4.55
C VAL A 166 22.64 16.45 5.73
N LYS A 167 23.95 16.21 5.52
CA LYS A 167 24.95 15.97 6.57
C LYS A 167 24.91 17.09 7.61
N LEU A 168 25.18 18.32 7.19
CA LEU A 168 25.24 19.50 8.07
C LEU A 168 23.91 19.77 8.80
N GLN A 169 22.78 19.52 8.14
CA GLN A 169 21.46 19.63 8.78
C GLN A 169 21.24 18.57 9.87
N VAL A 170 21.61 17.32 9.63
CA VAL A 170 21.47 16.25 10.63
C VAL A 170 22.47 16.41 11.78
N GLU A 171 23.73 16.73 11.50
CA GLU A 171 24.75 16.96 12.53
C GLU A 171 24.38 18.13 13.46
N LYS A 172 23.80 19.20 12.91
CA LYS A 172 23.23 20.32 13.68
C LYS A 172 22.00 19.91 14.53
N ILE A 173 21.18 18.98 14.05
CA ILE A 173 20.01 18.46 14.80
C ILE A 173 20.44 17.47 15.91
N LEU A 174 21.54 16.73 15.70
CA LEU A 174 22.10 15.78 16.68
C LEU A 174 23.03 16.44 17.71
N GLY A 175 23.45 17.69 17.49
CA GLY A 175 24.43 18.37 18.33
C GLY A 175 25.86 17.78 18.21
N ALA A 176 26.15 17.08 17.11
CA ALA A 176 27.35 16.28 16.93
C ALA A 176 28.07 16.63 15.62
N SER A 177 29.07 17.51 15.70
CA SER A 177 29.93 17.90 14.58
C SER A 177 30.72 16.70 14.04
N SER A 178 30.81 16.56 12.71
CA SER A 178 31.54 15.49 12.01
C SER A 178 31.21 14.05 12.47
N PHE A 179 29.93 13.79 12.82
CA PHE A 179 29.43 12.44 13.13
C PHE A 179 29.43 11.51 11.91
N PHE A 180 29.28 12.06 10.69
CA PHE A 180 29.44 11.30 9.45
C PHE A 180 30.82 11.55 8.81
N PRO A 181 31.38 10.59 8.05
CA PRO A 181 32.64 10.80 7.33
C PRO A 181 32.64 12.02 6.40
N GLU A 182 33.81 12.58 6.13
CA GLU A 182 33.96 13.75 5.25
C GLU A 182 34.20 13.32 3.79
N ASN A 183 35.14 12.40 3.55
CA ASN A 183 35.46 11.88 2.22
C ASN A 183 34.65 10.62 1.84
N ASP A 184 33.31 10.75 1.83
CA ASP A 184 32.38 9.67 1.43
C ASP A 184 31.51 10.11 0.23
N SER A 185 32.18 10.59 -0.82
CA SER A 185 31.59 10.74 -2.15
C SER A 185 31.27 9.35 -2.71
N TYR A 186 30.06 9.17 -3.27
CA TYR A 186 29.48 7.87 -3.66
C TYR A 186 30.35 7.03 -4.63
N LYS A 187 31.32 6.28 -4.10
CA LYS A 187 32.12 5.25 -4.77
C LYS A 187 32.53 4.16 -3.78
N SER A 188 32.74 2.95 -4.30
CA SER A 188 32.93 1.68 -3.59
C SER A 188 31.72 1.20 -2.77
N GLU A 189 31.38 -0.06 -2.97
CA GLU A 189 30.45 -0.80 -2.11
C GLU A 189 31.16 -1.24 -0.82
N THR A 190 30.43 -1.41 0.28
CA THR A 190 30.98 -1.98 1.52
C THR A 190 31.43 -3.42 1.26
N VAL A 191 32.74 -3.67 1.30
CA VAL A 191 33.34 -5.00 1.13
C VAL A 191 33.29 -5.75 2.47
N PHE A 192 32.77 -6.98 2.46
CA PHE A 192 32.66 -7.81 3.67
C PHE A 192 33.68 -8.97 3.61
N THR A 193 34.89 -8.73 4.12
CA THR A 193 36.08 -9.59 3.89
C THR A 193 36.14 -10.91 4.68
N SER A 194 35.17 -11.22 5.54
CA SER A 194 35.18 -12.40 6.41
C SER A 194 33.83 -13.10 6.58
N GLU A 195 32.83 -12.71 5.80
CA GLU A 195 31.42 -13.06 6.04
C GLU A 195 30.87 -14.00 4.97
N SER A 196 30.03 -14.95 5.37
CA SER A 196 29.44 -15.92 4.44
C SER A 196 27.94 -16.12 4.62
N ILE A 197 27.24 -16.21 3.48
CA ILE A 197 25.84 -16.62 3.40
C ILE A 197 25.82 -18.15 3.35
N ILE A 198 25.15 -18.79 4.31
CA ILE A 198 25.05 -20.25 4.37
C ILE A 198 23.73 -20.69 3.75
N VAL A 199 23.79 -21.57 2.74
CA VAL A 199 22.62 -22.10 2.04
C VAL A 199 22.43 -23.57 2.44
N LYS A 200 21.26 -23.91 2.99
CA LYS A 200 20.88 -25.28 3.42
C LYS A 200 19.59 -25.73 2.72
N PRO A 201 19.35 -27.04 2.57
CA PRO A 201 18.06 -27.53 2.10
C PRO A 201 16.97 -27.23 3.15
N HIS A 202 15.75 -26.88 2.71
CA HIS A 202 14.60 -26.90 3.61
C HIS A 202 14.17 -28.36 3.85
N PRO A 203 13.97 -28.80 5.11
CA PRO A 203 13.74 -30.22 5.41
C PRO A 203 12.35 -30.73 5.02
N GLU A 204 11.34 -29.87 4.98
CA GLU A 204 9.93 -30.26 4.81
C GLU A 204 9.37 -30.01 3.39
N ASP A 205 10.00 -29.12 2.61
CA ASP A 205 9.54 -28.77 1.26
C ASP A 205 10.75 -28.52 0.35
N PRO A 206 11.13 -29.48 -0.52
CA PRO A 206 12.32 -29.38 -1.37
C PRO A 206 12.22 -28.29 -2.45
N LYS A 207 11.10 -27.55 -2.52
CA LYS A 207 10.97 -26.36 -3.37
C LYS A 207 11.65 -25.13 -2.79
N TRP A 208 12.11 -25.16 -1.53
CA TRP A 208 12.75 -24.04 -0.86
C TRP A 208 14.16 -24.38 -0.37
N MET A 209 15.05 -23.40 -0.39
CA MET A 209 16.34 -23.42 0.28
C MET A 209 16.35 -22.39 1.41
N GLU A 210 16.94 -22.77 2.54
CA GLU A 210 17.15 -21.89 3.69
C GLU A 210 18.45 -21.11 3.50
N VAL A 211 18.35 -19.79 3.47
CA VAL A 211 19.46 -18.87 3.26
C VAL A 211 19.68 -18.08 4.54
N TYR A 212 20.75 -18.42 5.24
CA TYR A 212 21.18 -17.77 6.49
C TYR A 212 22.08 -16.59 6.13
N VAL A 213 21.68 -15.40 6.57
CA VAL A 213 22.30 -14.13 6.18
C VAL A 213 22.90 -13.46 7.42
N PRO A 214 24.19 -13.08 7.39
CA PRO A 214 24.81 -12.27 8.44
C PRO A 214 23.96 -11.04 8.83
N PRO A 215 24.09 -10.53 10.07
CA PRO A 215 23.16 -9.54 10.63
C PRO A 215 23.19 -8.15 9.96
N PHE A 216 24.01 -7.94 8.93
CA PHE A 216 24.12 -6.66 8.22
C PHE A 216 22.86 -6.30 7.45
N LEU A 217 22.41 -5.06 7.67
CA LEU A 217 21.24 -4.47 7.03
C LEU A 217 21.30 -4.54 5.49
N VAL A 218 22.48 -4.25 4.91
CA VAL A 218 22.71 -4.26 3.46
C VAL A 218 22.43 -5.65 2.86
N LEU A 219 22.94 -6.71 3.48
CA LEU A 219 22.80 -8.09 2.98
C LEU A 219 21.37 -8.61 3.18
N ARG A 220 20.76 -8.33 4.33
CA ARG A 220 19.36 -8.67 4.60
C ARG A 220 18.40 -7.94 3.64
N GLU A 221 18.67 -6.67 3.29
CA GLU A 221 17.90 -5.93 2.27
C GLU A 221 18.20 -6.37 0.82
N LYS A 222 19.39 -6.91 0.49
CA LYS A 222 19.62 -7.59 -0.79
C LYS A 222 18.83 -8.90 -0.88
N ILE A 223 18.85 -9.77 0.14
CA ILE A 223 18.10 -11.04 0.08
C ILE A 223 16.57 -10.86 0.14
N LYS A 224 16.07 -9.83 0.82
CA LYS A 224 14.66 -9.38 0.70
C LYS A 224 14.24 -8.98 -0.71
N ARG A 225 15.18 -8.70 -1.63
CA ARG A 225 14.85 -8.40 -3.03
C ARG A 225 14.65 -9.65 -3.87
N PHE A 226 14.90 -10.86 -3.39
CA PHE A 226 14.66 -12.05 -4.21
C PHE A 226 13.17 -12.31 -4.36
N SER A 227 12.75 -12.62 -5.60
CA SER A 227 11.35 -12.96 -5.92
C SER A 227 10.86 -14.08 -5.01
N MET A 228 9.69 -13.88 -4.40
CA MET A 228 9.08 -14.78 -3.42
C MET A 228 9.88 -15.04 -2.13
N ALA A 229 10.92 -14.26 -1.80
CA ALA A 229 11.67 -14.41 -0.56
C ALA A 229 10.77 -14.28 0.69
N ARG A 230 10.85 -15.25 1.59
CA ARG A 230 10.12 -15.23 2.88
C ARG A 230 11.10 -15.25 4.03
N PHE A 231 10.85 -14.50 5.08
CA PHE A 231 11.65 -14.57 6.31
C PHE A 231 10.99 -15.51 7.32
N SER A 232 11.72 -16.51 7.80
CA SER A 232 11.27 -17.45 8.84
C SER A 232 11.72 -16.95 10.21
N THR A 233 10.78 -16.45 11.01
CA THR A 233 11.04 -16.02 12.39
C THR A 233 11.42 -17.17 13.34
N ILE A 234 11.12 -18.41 12.95
CA ILE A 234 11.45 -19.62 13.72
C ILE A 234 12.91 -20.04 13.52
N LYS A 235 13.49 -19.76 12.33
CA LYS A 235 14.83 -20.21 11.91
C LYS A 235 15.85 -19.06 11.71
N ASP A 236 15.47 -17.79 11.93
CA ASP A 236 16.17 -16.53 11.55
C ASP A 236 16.81 -16.58 10.14
N CYS A 237 16.13 -17.23 9.19
CA CYS A 237 16.63 -17.45 7.83
C CYS A 237 15.63 -16.98 6.78
N TYR A 238 16.11 -16.78 5.56
CA TYR A 238 15.27 -16.48 4.40
C TYR A 238 15.04 -17.74 3.58
N LEU A 239 13.77 -18.05 3.32
CA LEU A 239 13.37 -19.10 2.39
C LEU A 239 13.32 -18.50 0.97
N LEU A 240 14.20 -19.00 0.09
CA LEU A 240 14.19 -18.71 -1.34
C LEU A 240 13.77 -19.96 -2.13
N PRO A 241 13.19 -19.85 -3.34
CA PRO A 241 12.91 -21.01 -4.17
C PRO A 241 14.21 -21.75 -4.57
N ALA A 242 14.23 -23.07 -4.40
CA ALA A 242 15.37 -23.94 -4.70
C ALA A 242 15.50 -24.23 -6.20
N ALA A 243 15.75 -23.18 -7.01
CA ALA A 243 15.91 -23.26 -8.46
C ALA A 243 17.27 -22.68 -8.89
N PRO A 244 17.93 -23.22 -9.94
CA PRO A 244 19.29 -22.79 -10.34
C PRO A 244 19.40 -21.29 -10.57
N SER A 245 18.47 -20.70 -11.33
CA SER A 245 18.45 -19.27 -11.64
C SER A 245 18.28 -18.34 -10.43
N VAL A 246 17.75 -18.85 -9.30
CA VAL A 246 17.65 -18.09 -8.03
C VAL A 246 19.00 -18.12 -7.30
N TYR A 247 19.68 -19.27 -7.33
CA TYR A 247 21.03 -19.42 -6.77
C TYR A 247 22.08 -18.65 -7.58
N GLU A 248 22.03 -18.73 -8.92
CA GLU A 248 22.88 -17.96 -9.84
C GLU A 248 22.73 -16.45 -9.63
N ALA A 249 21.48 -15.95 -9.57
CA ALA A 249 21.20 -14.54 -9.28
C ALA A 249 21.64 -14.12 -7.87
N MET A 250 21.70 -15.05 -6.91
CA MET A 250 22.26 -14.80 -5.58
C MET A 250 23.77 -14.61 -5.64
N GLY A 251 24.49 -15.43 -6.41
CA GLY A 251 25.91 -15.20 -6.73
C GLY A 251 26.15 -13.79 -7.26
N MET A 252 25.49 -13.43 -8.38
CA MET A 252 25.64 -12.11 -9.03
C MET A 252 25.34 -10.92 -8.11
N GLN A 253 24.40 -11.04 -7.15
CA GLN A 253 24.08 -9.93 -6.25
C GLN A 253 25.05 -9.78 -5.07
N PHE A 254 25.81 -10.81 -4.70
CA PHE A 254 26.71 -10.79 -3.53
C PHE A 254 28.20 -10.78 -3.90
N GLU A 255 28.55 -11.20 -5.10
CA GLU A 255 29.89 -11.12 -5.70
C GLU A 255 30.51 -9.70 -5.60
N PRO A 256 29.82 -8.59 -5.96
CA PRO A 256 30.40 -7.24 -5.85
C PRO A 256 30.75 -6.84 -4.40
N HIS A 257 30.05 -7.40 -3.42
CA HIS A 257 30.28 -7.18 -1.99
C HIS A 257 31.35 -8.12 -1.39
N LYS A 258 31.91 -9.03 -2.19
CA LYS A 258 32.85 -10.12 -1.82
C LYS A 258 32.36 -11.08 -0.72
N VAL A 259 31.04 -11.20 -0.55
CA VAL A 259 30.44 -12.13 0.43
C VAL A 259 30.47 -13.54 -0.14
N LEU A 260 31.07 -14.49 0.60
CA LEU A 260 31.16 -15.88 0.18
C LEU A 260 29.82 -16.61 0.35
N ILE A 261 29.45 -17.49 -0.58
CA ILE A 261 28.24 -18.32 -0.49
C ILE A 261 28.65 -19.76 -0.13
N ASN A 262 28.44 -20.14 1.13
CA ASN A 262 28.71 -21.49 1.66
C ASN A 262 27.52 -22.40 1.31
N ASN A 263 27.63 -23.11 0.19
CA ASN A 263 26.58 -24.01 -0.30
C ASN A 263 26.62 -25.37 0.40
N ARG A 264 25.55 -25.72 1.11
CA ARG A 264 25.33 -27.02 1.76
C ARG A 264 24.11 -27.76 1.19
N LEU A 265 23.70 -27.42 -0.04
CA LEU A 265 22.65 -28.14 -0.76
C LEU A 265 23.17 -29.47 -1.31
N PRO A 266 22.35 -30.55 -1.26
CA PRO A 266 22.66 -31.79 -1.97
C PRO A 266 22.84 -31.59 -3.49
N LYS A 267 23.66 -32.44 -4.13
CA LYS A 267 23.74 -32.48 -5.59
C LYS A 267 22.34 -32.76 -6.17
N GLY A 268 21.92 -31.97 -7.16
CA GLY A 268 20.60 -32.09 -7.79
C GLY A 268 19.42 -31.41 -7.04
N TYR A 269 19.64 -30.80 -5.88
CA TYR A 269 18.55 -30.16 -5.10
C TYR A 269 17.92 -28.94 -5.80
N LEU A 270 18.69 -28.23 -6.64
CA LEU A 270 18.22 -27.07 -7.39
C LEU A 270 17.53 -27.49 -8.69
N LEU A 271 16.19 -27.43 -8.73
CA LEU A 271 15.39 -27.84 -9.89
C LEU A 271 14.63 -26.65 -10.51
N LYS A 272 14.61 -26.54 -11.84
CA LYS A 272 13.92 -25.44 -12.55
C LYS A 272 12.42 -25.36 -12.21
N GLN A 273 11.78 -26.51 -11.94
CA GLN A 273 10.36 -26.61 -11.55
C GLN A 273 10.05 -26.04 -10.15
N ASN A 274 11.06 -25.82 -9.30
CA ASN A 274 10.87 -25.28 -7.95
C ASN A 274 10.56 -23.78 -7.97
N LEU A 275 10.80 -23.08 -9.09
CA LEU A 275 10.43 -21.67 -9.27
C LEU A 275 8.90 -21.54 -9.42
N PRO A 276 8.16 -21.01 -8.42
CA PRO A 276 6.70 -21.17 -8.42
C PRO A 276 6.02 -20.26 -9.45
N ASN A 277 5.14 -20.84 -10.27
CA ASN A 277 4.39 -20.07 -11.26
C ASN A 277 3.42 -19.09 -10.55
N ARG A 278 3.67 -17.78 -10.68
CA ARG A 278 2.85 -16.73 -10.03
C ARG A 278 1.36 -16.84 -10.38
N LYS A 279 1.01 -17.19 -11.63
CA LYS A 279 -0.40 -17.39 -12.03
C LYS A 279 -1.01 -18.59 -11.28
N GLN A 280 -0.29 -19.70 -11.19
CA GLN A 280 -0.73 -20.88 -10.44
C GLN A 280 -0.92 -20.56 -8.96
N LEU A 281 -0.01 -19.80 -8.36
CA LEU A 281 -0.08 -19.36 -6.96
C LEU A 281 -1.25 -18.40 -6.70
N ASP A 282 -1.50 -17.43 -7.59
CA ASP A 282 -2.61 -16.49 -7.45
C ASP A 282 -3.98 -17.17 -7.68
N LEU A 283 -4.02 -18.20 -8.55
CA LEU A 283 -5.20 -19.06 -8.71
C LEU A 283 -5.42 -19.97 -7.50
N SER A 284 -4.40 -20.68 -7.00
CA SER A 284 -4.56 -21.58 -5.85
C SER A 284 -4.90 -20.84 -4.56
N LYS A 285 -4.26 -19.69 -4.29
CA LYS A 285 -4.65 -18.79 -3.20
C LYS A 285 -6.10 -18.30 -3.33
N THR A 286 -6.54 -17.96 -4.55
CA THR A 286 -7.92 -17.50 -4.76
C THR A 286 -8.92 -18.67 -4.66
N LYS A 287 -8.55 -19.90 -5.07
CA LYS A 287 -9.36 -21.11 -4.87
C LYS A 287 -9.57 -21.35 -3.37
N ALA A 288 -8.49 -21.45 -2.59
CA ALA A 288 -8.56 -21.62 -1.14
C ALA A 288 -9.32 -20.49 -0.43
N GLN A 289 -9.07 -19.22 -0.78
CA GLN A 289 -9.77 -18.09 -0.18
C GLN A 289 -11.28 -18.09 -0.47
N LEU A 290 -11.71 -18.59 -1.64
CA LEU A 290 -13.14 -18.73 -1.95
C LEU A 290 -13.77 -19.86 -1.12
N PHE A 291 -13.15 -21.04 -1.04
CA PHE A 291 -13.70 -22.16 -0.27
C PHE A 291 -13.85 -21.86 1.22
N ASN A 292 -12.92 -21.11 1.82
CA ASN A 292 -13.04 -20.63 3.21
C ASN A 292 -14.24 -19.67 3.45
N GLN A 293 -15.04 -19.37 2.42
CA GLN A 293 -16.24 -18.51 2.50
C GLN A 293 -17.52 -19.20 1.99
N VAL A 294 -17.42 -20.49 1.61
CA VAL A 294 -18.49 -21.29 1.00
C VAL A 294 -19.05 -22.26 2.06
N PRO A 295 -20.34 -22.15 2.44
CA PRO A 295 -20.98 -23.15 3.30
C PRO A 295 -21.07 -24.50 2.61
N ASP A 296 -21.14 -25.58 3.40
CA ASP A 296 -21.07 -26.96 2.89
C ASP A 296 -22.20 -27.27 1.88
N ALA A 297 -23.42 -26.77 2.12
CA ALA A 297 -24.56 -26.87 1.20
C ALA A 297 -24.36 -26.17 -0.16
N ALA A 298 -23.28 -25.40 -0.33
CA ALA A 298 -22.89 -24.77 -1.60
C ALA A 298 -21.59 -25.35 -2.19
N HIS A 299 -20.94 -26.30 -1.52
CA HIS A 299 -19.57 -26.69 -1.83
C HIS A 299 -19.45 -27.31 -3.23
N ASP A 300 -20.36 -28.21 -3.60
CA ASP A 300 -20.32 -28.93 -4.88
C ASP A 300 -20.56 -27.98 -6.07
N TYR A 301 -21.64 -27.20 -6.03
CA TYR A 301 -21.97 -26.21 -7.07
C TYR A 301 -20.86 -25.18 -7.28
N ILE A 302 -20.21 -24.75 -6.18
CA ILE A 302 -19.09 -23.82 -6.24
C ILE A 302 -17.80 -24.51 -6.73
N THR A 303 -17.56 -25.77 -6.37
CA THR A 303 -16.41 -26.55 -6.86
C THR A 303 -16.48 -26.74 -8.36
N LEU A 304 -17.61 -27.23 -8.87
CA LEU A 304 -17.85 -27.40 -10.29
C LEU A 304 -17.70 -26.06 -11.04
N MET A 305 -18.20 -24.96 -10.46
CA MET A 305 -18.02 -23.62 -11.04
C MET A 305 -16.56 -23.16 -11.08
N VAL A 306 -15.81 -23.34 -10.00
CA VAL A 306 -14.41 -22.94 -9.93
C VAL A 306 -13.56 -23.77 -10.90
N ASP A 307 -13.78 -25.08 -10.99
CA ASP A 307 -12.99 -25.94 -11.86
C ASP A 307 -13.36 -25.79 -13.34
N THR A 308 -14.62 -25.52 -13.68
CA THR A 308 -15.00 -25.09 -15.05
C THR A 308 -14.34 -23.75 -15.42
N ILE A 309 -14.27 -22.78 -14.50
CA ILE A 309 -13.58 -21.50 -14.72
C ILE A 309 -12.06 -21.70 -14.92
N LEU A 310 -11.45 -22.65 -14.22
CA LEU A 310 -10.03 -22.99 -14.36
C LEU A 310 -9.74 -23.74 -15.67
N ALA A 311 -10.58 -24.70 -16.06
CA ALA A 311 -10.48 -25.42 -17.33
C ALA A 311 -10.58 -24.48 -18.54
N LEU A 312 -11.51 -23.52 -18.50
CA LEU A 312 -11.65 -22.45 -19.49
C LEU A 312 -10.58 -21.35 -19.38
N ASN A 313 -9.55 -21.54 -18.54
CA ASN A 313 -8.33 -20.73 -18.46
C ASN A 313 -8.58 -19.24 -18.13
N TYR A 314 -9.66 -18.96 -17.39
CA TYR A 314 -10.01 -17.60 -16.96
C TYR A 314 -9.05 -17.04 -15.90
N SER A 315 -9.21 -15.74 -15.60
CA SER A 315 -8.39 -15.06 -14.59
C SER A 315 -8.89 -15.30 -13.17
N SER A 316 -7.99 -15.19 -12.18
CA SER A 316 -8.35 -15.18 -10.75
C SER A 316 -9.35 -14.06 -10.40
N SER A 317 -9.35 -12.95 -11.14
CA SER A 317 -10.35 -11.88 -10.99
C SER A 317 -11.73 -12.27 -11.54
N THR A 318 -11.78 -13.05 -12.62
CA THR A 318 -13.02 -13.61 -13.17
C THR A 318 -13.61 -14.61 -12.19
N MET A 319 -12.79 -15.57 -11.74
CA MET A 319 -13.14 -16.58 -10.74
C MET A 319 -13.74 -15.93 -9.48
N ARG A 320 -13.02 -14.99 -8.87
CA ARG A 320 -13.53 -14.27 -7.69
C ARG A 320 -14.84 -13.51 -7.96
N THR A 321 -14.99 -12.88 -9.11
CA THR A 321 -16.19 -12.10 -9.45
C THR A 321 -17.40 -13.00 -9.69
N TYR A 322 -17.22 -14.10 -10.44
CA TYR A 322 -18.30 -15.01 -10.81
C TYR A 322 -18.73 -15.85 -9.61
N THR A 323 -17.80 -16.50 -8.93
CA THR A 323 -18.08 -17.33 -7.74
C THR A 323 -18.71 -16.52 -6.61
N SER A 324 -18.24 -15.29 -6.32
CA SER A 324 -18.86 -14.45 -5.28
C SER A 324 -20.19 -13.80 -5.69
N SER A 325 -20.55 -13.83 -6.98
CA SER A 325 -21.88 -13.44 -7.45
C SER A 325 -22.84 -14.63 -7.33
N PHE A 326 -22.44 -15.80 -7.83
CA PHE A 326 -23.23 -17.02 -7.76
C PHE A 326 -23.49 -17.47 -6.30
N LEU A 327 -22.50 -17.39 -5.41
CA LEU A 327 -22.67 -17.69 -3.98
C LEU A 327 -23.71 -16.77 -3.28
N LYS A 328 -23.93 -15.55 -3.76
CA LYS A 328 -25.00 -14.66 -3.26
C LYS A 328 -26.38 -15.08 -3.77
N PHE A 329 -26.46 -15.55 -5.02
CA PHE A 329 -27.68 -16.11 -5.60
C PHE A 329 -28.10 -17.39 -4.87
N LEU A 330 -27.16 -18.33 -4.65
CA LEU A 330 -27.40 -19.53 -3.85
C LEU A 330 -27.90 -19.18 -2.45
N ARG A 331 -27.27 -18.21 -1.78
CA ARG A 331 -27.66 -17.79 -0.43
C ARG A 331 -29.07 -17.19 -0.33
N ASP A 332 -29.51 -16.40 -1.30
CA ASP A 332 -30.88 -15.84 -1.34
C ASP A 332 -31.93 -16.96 -1.56
N HIS A 333 -31.55 -18.05 -2.27
CA HIS A 333 -32.33 -19.27 -2.45
C HIS A 333 -32.02 -20.38 -1.41
N GLN A 334 -31.45 -20.03 -0.25
CA GLN A 334 -31.18 -20.96 0.86
C GLN A 334 -30.32 -22.20 0.50
N PHE A 335 -29.46 -22.07 -0.52
CA PHE A 335 -28.63 -23.14 -1.08
C PHE A 335 -29.43 -24.30 -1.71
N ARG A 336 -30.67 -24.05 -2.13
CA ARG A 336 -31.46 -24.98 -2.97
C ARG A 336 -30.72 -25.27 -4.29
N ASP A 337 -30.86 -26.51 -4.77
CA ASP A 337 -30.30 -26.99 -6.03
C ASP A 337 -30.60 -26.01 -7.21
N PRO A 338 -29.57 -25.43 -7.85
CA PRO A 338 -29.70 -24.54 -9.00
C PRO A 338 -30.56 -25.09 -10.14
N HIS A 339 -30.54 -26.40 -10.38
CA HIS A 339 -31.35 -27.03 -11.42
C HIS A 339 -32.85 -26.88 -11.16
N THR A 340 -33.26 -26.81 -9.89
CA THR A 340 -34.66 -26.58 -9.49
C THR A 340 -35.09 -25.10 -9.52
N ILE A 341 -34.18 -24.14 -9.73
CA ILE A 341 -34.50 -22.71 -9.65
C ILE A 341 -35.02 -22.22 -11.00
N THR A 342 -36.30 -21.84 -11.04
CA THR A 342 -36.96 -21.43 -12.27
C THR A 342 -36.50 -20.05 -12.75
N GLN A 343 -36.61 -19.80 -14.06
CA GLN A 343 -36.31 -18.49 -14.64
C GLN A 343 -37.12 -17.34 -13.98
N LYS A 344 -38.34 -17.62 -13.50
CA LYS A 344 -39.18 -16.66 -12.77
C LYS A 344 -38.56 -16.28 -11.41
N GLU A 345 -38.02 -17.24 -10.67
CA GLU A 345 -37.30 -17.00 -9.41
C GLU A 345 -36.00 -16.23 -9.65
N ILE A 346 -35.24 -16.58 -10.71
CA ILE A 346 -34.02 -15.84 -11.09
C ILE A 346 -34.35 -14.37 -11.42
N ILE A 347 -35.45 -14.10 -12.13
CA ILE A 347 -35.94 -12.74 -12.40
C ILE A 347 -36.32 -12.03 -11.09
N LYS A 348 -37.05 -12.70 -10.18
CA LYS A 348 -37.45 -12.15 -8.87
C LYS A 348 -36.24 -11.78 -8.00
N TYR A 349 -35.22 -12.64 -7.95
CA TYR A 349 -33.95 -12.36 -7.28
C TYR A 349 -33.22 -11.17 -7.91
N LEU A 350 -33.13 -11.13 -9.24
CA LEU A 350 -32.47 -10.04 -9.95
C LEU A 350 -33.23 -8.71 -9.79
N ALA A 351 -34.55 -8.70 -9.62
CA ALA A 351 -35.31 -7.51 -9.23
C ALA A 351 -34.98 -7.08 -7.78
N SER A 352 -35.12 -8.00 -6.82
CA SER A 352 -34.84 -7.81 -5.40
C SER A 352 -33.46 -7.18 -5.12
N ILE A 353 -32.39 -7.66 -5.78
CA ILE A 353 -31.06 -7.07 -5.56
C ILE A 353 -30.90 -5.67 -6.17
N MET A 354 -31.62 -5.32 -7.23
CA MET A 354 -31.56 -3.98 -7.85
C MET A 354 -32.38 -2.97 -7.03
N GLU A 355 -33.52 -3.40 -6.50
CA GLU A 355 -34.34 -2.66 -5.53
C GLU A 355 -33.53 -2.33 -4.26
N ARG A 356 -32.71 -3.29 -3.78
CA ARG A 356 -31.69 -3.08 -2.72
C ARG A 356 -30.51 -2.18 -3.15
N GLY A 357 -30.60 -1.45 -4.26
CA GLY A 357 -29.63 -0.42 -4.68
C GLY A 357 -28.36 -0.95 -5.37
N LEU A 358 -28.35 -2.18 -5.90
CA LEU A 358 -27.16 -2.73 -6.56
C LEU A 358 -26.83 -2.00 -7.87
N SER A 359 -25.59 -1.52 -8.00
CA SER A 359 -25.15 -0.79 -9.21
C SER A 359 -25.34 -1.60 -10.49
N ALA A 360 -25.71 -0.95 -11.60
CA ALA A 360 -25.88 -1.59 -12.91
C ALA A 360 -24.66 -2.42 -13.35
N SER A 361 -23.44 -1.99 -13.01
CA SER A 361 -22.19 -2.74 -13.24
C SER A 361 -22.11 -4.03 -12.41
N SER A 362 -22.51 -3.98 -11.14
CA SER A 362 -22.54 -5.16 -10.26
C SER A 362 -23.66 -6.12 -10.66
N GLY A 363 -24.83 -5.58 -11.04
CA GLY A 363 -25.94 -6.34 -11.60
C GLY A 363 -25.59 -7.02 -12.93
N HIS A 364 -24.83 -6.37 -13.81
CA HIS A 364 -24.35 -7.01 -15.03
C HIS A 364 -23.37 -8.17 -14.74
N ASN A 365 -22.47 -8.00 -13.77
CA ASN A 365 -21.58 -9.09 -13.33
C ASN A 365 -22.37 -10.26 -12.73
N MET A 366 -23.45 -9.99 -11.97
CA MET A 366 -24.37 -11.01 -11.46
C MET A 366 -25.01 -11.79 -12.62
N VAL A 367 -25.65 -11.11 -13.57
CA VAL A 367 -26.28 -11.75 -14.74
C VAL A 367 -25.28 -12.57 -15.54
N ASN A 368 -24.04 -12.07 -15.75
CA ASN A 368 -23.00 -12.82 -16.45
C ASN A 368 -22.55 -14.08 -15.68
N ALA A 369 -22.52 -14.04 -14.35
CA ALA A 369 -22.19 -15.21 -13.52
C ALA A 369 -23.29 -16.28 -13.55
N LEU A 370 -24.57 -15.87 -13.53
CA LEU A 370 -25.71 -16.79 -13.66
C LEU A 370 -25.78 -17.40 -15.07
N LEU A 371 -25.65 -16.58 -16.12
CA LEU A 371 -25.57 -17.07 -17.50
C LEU A 371 -24.41 -18.05 -17.68
N PHE A 372 -23.23 -17.73 -17.13
CA PHE A 372 -22.08 -18.65 -17.17
C PHE A 372 -22.42 -19.99 -16.52
N TYR A 373 -23.05 -20.00 -15.34
CA TYR A 373 -23.44 -21.23 -14.67
C TYR A 373 -24.43 -22.06 -15.50
N TYR A 374 -25.60 -21.52 -15.82
CA TYR A 374 -26.65 -22.27 -16.52
C TYR A 374 -26.27 -22.68 -17.96
N GLN A 375 -25.43 -21.90 -18.65
CA GLN A 375 -25.01 -22.24 -20.03
C GLN A 375 -23.78 -23.15 -20.09
N GLN A 376 -22.80 -23.00 -19.18
CA GLN A 376 -21.49 -23.68 -19.28
C GLN A 376 -21.34 -24.86 -18.32
N ILE A 377 -22.19 -24.98 -17.30
CA ILE A 377 -22.12 -26.01 -16.26
C ILE A 377 -23.36 -26.90 -16.30
N GLU A 378 -24.55 -26.32 -16.20
CA GLU A 378 -25.82 -27.05 -16.37
C GLU A 378 -26.09 -27.42 -17.85
N HIS A 379 -25.22 -26.97 -18.77
CA HIS A 379 -25.30 -27.19 -20.22
C HIS A 379 -26.67 -26.92 -20.86
N GLN A 380 -27.47 -26.01 -20.28
CA GLN A 380 -28.81 -25.66 -20.76
C GLN A 380 -28.70 -24.84 -22.06
N LYS A 381 -28.63 -25.56 -23.19
CA LYS A 381 -28.54 -24.99 -24.54
C LYS A 381 -29.74 -24.06 -24.79
N GLY A 382 -29.46 -22.78 -25.01
CA GLY A 382 -30.50 -21.77 -25.21
C GLY A 382 -31.02 -21.10 -23.94
N PHE A 383 -30.41 -21.33 -22.77
CA PHE A 383 -30.76 -20.58 -21.55
C PHE A 383 -30.46 -19.07 -21.74
N GLU A 384 -31.50 -18.29 -22.01
CA GLU A 384 -31.44 -16.84 -22.15
C GLU A 384 -32.21 -16.15 -21.03
N LEU A 385 -31.50 -15.43 -20.15
CA LEU A 385 -32.12 -14.42 -19.30
C LEU A 385 -32.49 -13.20 -20.16
N LYS A 386 -33.68 -13.23 -20.78
CA LYS A 386 -34.30 -12.14 -21.54
C LYS A 386 -34.76 -10.99 -20.63
N ILE A 387 -33.83 -10.47 -19.85
CA ILE A 387 -34.00 -9.33 -18.95
C ILE A 387 -33.41 -8.10 -19.65
N PRO A 388 -34.15 -6.97 -19.77
CA PRO A 388 -33.56 -5.73 -20.24
C PRO A 388 -32.47 -5.29 -19.25
N ARG A 389 -31.20 -5.47 -19.65
CA ARG A 389 -30.04 -5.19 -18.79
C ARG A 389 -30.13 -3.75 -18.25
N PRO A 390 -29.93 -3.51 -16.94
CA PRO A 390 -29.98 -2.17 -16.37
C PRO A 390 -29.11 -1.20 -17.19
N LYS A 391 -29.72 -0.13 -17.70
CA LYS A 391 -29.00 0.88 -18.50
C LYS A 391 -27.93 1.52 -17.62
N SER A 392 -26.66 1.20 -17.86
CA SER A 392 -25.56 1.81 -17.11
C SER A 392 -25.52 3.31 -17.40
N GLU A 393 -25.55 4.12 -16.34
CA GLU A 393 -25.42 5.57 -16.42
C GLU A 393 -24.14 5.94 -17.20
N LYS A 394 -24.29 6.60 -18.35
CA LYS A 394 -23.17 7.12 -19.13
C LYS A 394 -22.67 8.43 -18.50
N LYS A 395 -22.07 8.35 -17.32
CA LYS A 395 -21.40 9.52 -16.73
C LYS A 395 -20.25 9.93 -17.64
N LEU A 396 -20.16 11.22 -17.96
CA LEU A 396 -19.01 11.76 -18.68
C LEU A 396 -17.74 11.40 -17.88
N PRO A 397 -16.66 10.93 -18.54
CA PRO A 397 -15.40 10.68 -17.85
C PRO A 397 -14.95 11.95 -17.12
N ALA A 398 -14.72 11.84 -15.81
CA ALA A 398 -13.96 12.86 -15.11
C ALA A 398 -12.57 12.94 -15.76
N VAL A 399 -12.24 14.11 -16.30
CA VAL A 399 -10.93 14.43 -16.88
C VAL A 399 -10.27 15.48 -16.00
N LEU A 400 -8.96 15.34 -15.83
CA LEU A 400 -8.10 16.29 -15.14
C LEU A 400 -7.49 17.22 -16.18
N THR A 401 -7.45 18.53 -15.91
CA THR A 401 -6.71 19.48 -16.77
C THR A 401 -5.21 19.17 -16.75
N MET A 402 -4.44 19.83 -17.63
CA MET A 402 -2.99 19.75 -17.59
C MET A 402 -2.42 20.27 -16.26
N GLU A 403 -2.98 21.34 -15.68
CA GLU A 403 -2.53 21.84 -14.36
C GLU A 403 -2.86 20.87 -13.23
N GLU A 404 -4.07 20.28 -13.22
CA GLU A 404 -4.47 19.31 -12.19
C GLU A 404 -3.59 18.04 -12.24
N CYS A 405 -3.29 17.53 -13.44
CA CYS A 405 -2.30 16.47 -13.64
C CYS A 405 -0.93 16.88 -13.06
N LEU A 406 -0.47 18.10 -13.37
CA LEU A 406 0.83 18.62 -12.94
C LEU A 406 0.92 18.86 -11.43
N GLN A 407 -0.17 19.28 -10.77
CA GLN A 407 -0.29 19.37 -9.31
C GLN A 407 -0.16 17.98 -8.67
N ILE A 408 -0.85 16.96 -9.20
CA ILE A 408 -0.75 15.57 -8.75
C ILE A 408 0.70 15.05 -8.88
N PHE A 409 1.39 15.31 -9.99
CA PHE A 409 2.78 14.88 -10.18
C PHE A 409 3.78 15.64 -9.30
N ARG A 410 3.53 16.93 -9.01
CA ARG A 410 4.32 17.72 -8.05
C ARG A 410 4.18 17.19 -6.62
N ALA A 411 2.98 16.78 -6.23
CA ALA A 411 2.64 16.27 -4.89
C ALA A 411 3.24 14.90 -4.52
N VAL A 412 3.99 14.24 -5.42
CA VAL A 412 4.65 12.94 -5.15
C VAL A 412 6.15 13.13 -4.93
N ASP A 413 6.63 12.84 -3.73
CA ASP A 413 8.06 13.00 -3.39
C ASP A 413 8.92 11.83 -3.90
N ASN A 414 8.37 10.61 -3.88
CA ASN A 414 9.08 9.39 -4.22
C ASN A 414 9.26 9.27 -5.75
N PRO A 415 10.49 9.17 -6.28
CA PRO A 415 10.75 9.21 -7.73
C PRO A 415 10.15 8.01 -8.47
N LYS A 416 10.18 6.81 -7.88
CA LYS A 416 9.55 5.59 -8.43
C LYS A 416 8.05 5.80 -8.60
N HIS A 417 7.40 6.39 -7.59
CA HIS A 417 5.97 6.68 -7.61
C HIS A 417 5.62 7.80 -8.59
N LYS A 418 6.47 8.82 -8.73
CA LYS A 418 6.29 9.92 -9.70
C LYS A 418 6.39 9.41 -11.13
N LEU A 419 7.43 8.65 -11.45
CA LEU A 419 7.61 8.01 -12.76
C LEU A 419 6.44 7.09 -13.13
N LEU A 420 5.94 6.30 -12.16
CA LEU A 420 4.79 5.41 -12.36
C LEU A 420 3.53 6.17 -12.79
N LEU A 421 3.26 7.36 -12.23
CA LEU A 421 2.14 8.20 -12.66
C LEU A 421 2.44 8.94 -13.97
N LEU A 422 3.65 9.47 -14.15
CA LEU A 422 4.06 10.19 -15.36
C LEU A 422 3.99 9.32 -16.62
N ILE A 423 4.46 8.07 -16.57
CA ILE A 423 4.38 7.14 -17.71
C ILE A 423 2.94 6.65 -17.95
N GLY A 424 2.14 6.52 -16.88
CA GLY A 424 0.72 6.18 -16.97
C GLY A 424 -0.10 7.26 -17.68
N TYR A 425 0.21 8.52 -17.43
CA TYR A 425 -0.30 9.66 -18.18
C TYR A 425 0.31 9.73 -19.59
N GLY A 426 1.60 10.03 -19.71
CA GLY A 426 2.24 10.40 -20.99
C GLY A 426 2.31 9.30 -22.06
N ALA A 427 2.11 8.03 -21.70
CA ALA A 427 1.99 6.92 -22.66
C ALA A 427 0.58 6.27 -22.64
N GLY A 428 -0.38 6.85 -21.92
CA GLY A 428 -1.79 6.40 -21.88
C GLY A 428 -1.99 4.97 -21.38
N LEU A 429 -1.10 4.44 -20.55
CA LEU A 429 -1.07 3.02 -20.18
C LEU A 429 -2.19 2.65 -19.20
N ARG A 430 -2.67 1.39 -19.27
CA ARG A 430 -3.54 0.83 -18.23
C ARG A 430 -2.72 0.53 -16.98
N VAL A 431 -3.32 0.63 -15.78
CA VAL A 431 -2.59 0.34 -14.52
C VAL A 431 -1.93 -1.04 -14.47
N SER A 432 -2.51 -2.05 -15.13
CA SER A 432 -1.90 -3.37 -15.31
C SER A 432 -0.66 -3.33 -16.21
N GLU A 433 -0.74 -2.59 -17.33
CA GLU A 433 0.36 -2.45 -18.31
C GLU A 433 1.54 -1.67 -17.71
N ILE A 434 1.28 -0.66 -16.87
CA ILE A 434 2.33 0.10 -16.17
C ILE A 434 3.12 -0.82 -15.23
N VAL A 435 2.44 -1.63 -14.41
CA VAL A 435 3.14 -2.42 -13.36
C VAL A 435 3.80 -3.69 -13.88
N THR A 436 3.40 -4.20 -15.05
CA THR A 436 4.06 -5.34 -15.71
C THR A 436 5.06 -4.92 -16.78
N LEU A 437 5.35 -3.63 -16.95
CA LEU A 437 6.30 -3.14 -17.95
C LEU A 437 7.72 -3.60 -17.63
N GLU A 438 8.41 -4.20 -18.60
CA GLU A 438 9.80 -4.69 -18.47
C GLU A 438 10.78 -3.74 -19.16
N TRP A 439 12.05 -3.71 -18.74
CA TRP A 439 13.03 -2.78 -19.35
C TRP A 439 13.28 -3.04 -20.84
N ARG A 440 13.21 -4.31 -21.26
CA ARG A 440 13.25 -4.74 -22.66
C ARG A 440 12.03 -4.35 -23.49
N ASP A 441 11.04 -3.71 -22.88
CA ASP A 441 9.86 -3.17 -23.57
C ASP A 441 10.02 -1.67 -23.88
N ILE A 442 11.01 -0.98 -23.30
CA ILE A 442 11.27 0.44 -23.58
C ILE A 442 12.35 0.55 -24.66
N LEU A 443 11.95 1.06 -25.83
CA LEU A 443 12.81 1.30 -26.98
C LEU A 443 13.27 2.76 -26.95
N PHE A 444 14.33 3.02 -26.20
CA PHE A 444 14.85 4.37 -25.95
C PHE A 444 15.20 5.13 -27.24
N ALA A 445 15.98 4.52 -28.15
CA ALA A 445 16.37 5.17 -29.41
C ALA A 445 15.14 5.58 -30.25
N GLU A 446 14.15 4.70 -30.37
CA GLU A 446 12.92 4.95 -31.13
C GLU A 446 11.88 5.83 -30.40
N HIS A 447 12.10 6.15 -29.12
CA HIS A 447 11.13 6.79 -28.24
C HIS A 447 9.76 6.08 -28.23
N LYS A 448 9.79 4.75 -28.08
CA LYS A 448 8.58 3.89 -28.06
C LYS A 448 8.58 2.94 -26.85
N ILE A 449 7.39 2.47 -26.50
CA ILE A 449 7.17 1.41 -25.52
C ILE A 449 6.36 0.28 -26.17
N HIS A 450 6.85 -0.96 -26.09
CA HIS A 450 6.21 -2.15 -26.64
C HIS A 450 5.35 -2.86 -25.58
N ILE A 451 4.05 -2.57 -25.59
CA ILE A 451 3.09 -3.15 -24.64
C ILE A 451 2.63 -4.52 -25.13
N LYS A 452 3.25 -5.55 -24.56
CA LYS A 452 2.95 -6.96 -24.77
C LYS A 452 1.67 -7.40 -24.03
N ASN A 453 0.98 -8.41 -24.54
CA ASN A 453 -0.19 -9.06 -23.95
C ASN A 453 -1.33 -8.09 -23.55
N ALA A 454 -1.55 -7.00 -24.29
CA ALA A 454 -2.67 -6.11 -23.99
C ALA A 454 -4.03 -6.80 -24.25
N LYS A 455 -5.11 -6.19 -23.73
CA LYS A 455 -6.46 -6.79 -23.66
C LYS A 455 -6.87 -7.46 -24.99
N GLY A 456 -6.94 -8.80 -24.97
CA GLY A 456 -7.20 -9.63 -26.15
C GLY A 456 -5.98 -10.35 -26.73
N LYS A 457 -4.86 -10.44 -25.99
CA LYS A 457 -3.57 -11.00 -26.45
C LYS A 457 -3.03 -10.31 -27.71
N LYS A 458 -3.21 -8.99 -27.80
CA LYS A 458 -2.68 -8.17 -28.90
C LYS A 458 -1.60 -7.23 -28.37
N ASP A 459 -0.48 -7.19 -29.05
CA ASP A 459 0.65 -6.32 -28.71
C ASP A 459 0.50 -4.97 -29.42
N ARG A 460 1.09 -3.91 -28.86
CA ARG A 460 1.09 -2.57 -29.49
C ARG A 460 2.31 -1.74 -29.10
N LEU A 461 2.75 -0.89 -30.03
CA LEU A 461 3.69 0.20 -29.74
C LEU A 461 2.92 1.45 -29.30
N VAL A 462 3.43 2.14 -28.28
CA VAL A 462 2.98 3.47 -27.84
C VAL A 462 4.18 4.42 -27.74
N MET A 463 3.92 5.73 -27.67
CA MET A 463 4.98 6.74 -27.48
C MET A 463 5.65 6.64 -26.11
N LEU A 464 6.95 6.93 -26.06
CA LEU A 464 7.70 7.24 -24.83
C LEU A 464 7.91 8.77 -24.77
N PRO A 465 7.42 9.49 -23.75
CA PRO A 465 7.65 10.93 -23.65
C PRO A 465 9.14 11.25 -23.44
N TYR A 466 9.71 12.05 -24.34
CA TYR A 466 11.10 12.56 -24.23
C TYR A 466 11.41 13.12 -22.84
N SER A 467 10.47 13.87 -22.24
CA SER A 467 10.61 14.50 -20.92
C SER A 467 10.76 13.53 -19.74
N ILE A 468 10.51 12.22 -19.91
CA ILE A 468 10.73 11.21 -18.86
C ILE A 468 11.96 10.33 -19.10
N VAL A 469 12.63 10.42 -20.26
CA VAL A 469 13.76 9.55 -20.63
C VAL A 469 14.89 9.64 -19.61
N SER A 470 15.46 10.83 -19.40
CA SER A 470 16.55 11.03 -18.44
C SER A 470 16.16 10.71 -16.99
N SER A 471 14.85 10.80 -16.67
CA SER A 471 14.34 10.40 -15.35
C SER A 471 14.22 8.86 -15.21
N LEU A 472 13.88 8.14 -16.28
CA LEU A 472 13.88 6.68 -16.33
C LEU A 472 15.31 6.12 -16.28
N GLU A 473 16.24 6.74 -17.01
CA GLU A 473 17.67 6.40 -16.99
C GLU A 473 18.28 6.60 -15.61
N LEU A 474 18.11 7.79 -15.02
CA LEU A 474 18.53 8.09 -13.65
C LEU A 474 17.90 7.12 -12.64
N TYR A 475 16.63 6.76 -12.79
CA TYR A 475 15.97 5.78 -11.95
C TYR A 475 16.54 4.36 -12.13
N LYS A 476 16.87 3.95 -13.36
CA LYS A 476 17.55 2.67 -13.65
C LYS A 476 18.88 2.59 -12.91
N THR A 477 19.70 3.64 -12.98
CA THR A 477 20.99 3.74 -12.27
C THR A 477 20.85 3.85 -10.75
N LEU A 478 19.80 4.51 -10.23
CA LEU A 478 19.62 4.71 -8.78
C LEU A 478 18.98 3.53 -8.03
N TYR A 479 18.37 2.57 -8.74
CA TYR A 479 17.61 1.48 -8.12
C TYR A 479 18.01 0.08 -8.61
N GLU A 480 18.75 -0.02 -9.72
CA GLU A 480 19.22 -1.28 -10.34
C GLU A 480 18.13 -2.38 -10.45
N PRO A 481 16.92 -2.05 -10.91
CA PRO A 481 15.83 -3.02 -11.05
C PRO A 481 16.18 -4.11 -12.08
N ASN A 482 15.97 -5.36 -11.70
CA ASN A 482 16.38 -6.54 -12.47
C ASN A 482 15.53 -6.71 -13.75
N LYS A 483 14.21 -6.73 -13.60
CA LYS A 483 13.30 -7.12 -14.70
C LYS A 483 12.27 -6.06 -15.06
N TYR A 484 11.44 -5.68 -14.09
CA TYR A 484 10.35 -4.73 -14.32
C TYR A 484 10.83 -3.30 -14.12
N VAL A 485 10.26 -2.35 -14.84
CA VAL A 485 10.52 -0.92 -14.64
C VAL A 485 10.08 -0.53 -13.23
N PHE A 486 8.89 -0.96 -12.82
CA PHE A 486 8.40 -0.78 -11.46
C PHE A 486 8.34 -2.14 -10.75
N GLU A 487 9.41 -2.48 -10.05
CA GLU A 487 9.45 -3.71 -9.25
C GLU A 487 8.62 -3.57 -7.95
N GLY A 488 8.32 -4.68 -7.28
CA GLY A 488 7.46 -4.74 -6.10
C GLY A 488 8.11 -4.27 -4.79
N GLN A 489 7.75 -4.96 -3.70
CA GLN A 489 8.51 -5.00 -2.46
C GLN A 489 9.75 -5.91 -2.59
N TYR A 490 9.64 -6.91 -3.46
CA TYR A 490 10.68 -7.83 -3.90
C TYR A 490 11.12 -7.41 -5.32
N ALA A 491 12.41 -7.51 -5.65
CA ALA A 491 12.91 -7.31 -7.01
C ALA A 491 12.59 -8.53 -7.90
N GLY A 492 12.61 -8.34 -9.21
CA GLY A 492 12.13 -9.34 -10.17
C GLY A 492 10.62 -9.61 -10.10
N GLU A 493 9.88 -9.04 -9.13
CA GLU A 493 8.42 -9.04 -9.07
C GLU A 493 7.84 -7.72 -9.60
N PRO A 494 6.69 -7.72 -10.29
CA PRO A 494 6.02 -6.49 -10.71
C PRO A 494 5.41 -5.75 -9.51
N TYR A 495 5.30 -4.43 -9.59
CA TYR A 495 4.57 -3.63 -8.60
C TYR A 495 3.09 -4.03 -8.53
N SER A 496 2.44 -3.84 -7.38
CA SER A 496 1.03 -4.25 -7.25
C SER A 496 0.08 -3.18 -7.81
N ILE A 497 -0.99 -3.60 -8.50
CA ILE A 497 -2.05 -2.69 -8.99
C ILE A 497 -2.69 -1.92 -7.83
N GLY A 498 -2.91 -2.58 -6.68
CA GLY A 498 -3.44 -1.94 -5.48
C GLY A 498 -2.49 -0.89 -4.90
N SER A 499 -1.18 -1.13 -4.99
CA SER A 499 -0.13 -0.17 -4.61
C SER A 499 -0.12 1.03 -5.55
N ALA A 500 -0.19 0.82 -6.88
CA ALA A 500 -0.30 1.90 -7.86
C ALA A 500 -1.56 2.77 -7.66
N GLN A 501 -2.70 2.13 -7.36
CA GLN A 501 -3.93 2.83 -6.98
C GLN A 501 -3.84 3.52 -5.60
N SER A 502 -3.02 3.01 -4.68
CA SER A 502 -2.74 3.68 -3.39
C SER A 502 -1.87 4.92 -3.60
N VAL A 503 -0.82 4.82 -4.41
CA VAL A 503 0.03 5.95 -4.83
C VAL A 503 -0.80 7.07 -5.44
N MET A 504 -1.69 6.76 -6.40
CA MET A 504 -2.57 7.78 -6.99
C MET A 504 -3.50 8.44 -5.95
N ARG A 505 -4.12 7.67 -5.05
CA ARG A 505 -4.98 8.21 -3.98
C ARG A 505 -4.21 9.10 -3.00
N GLN A 506 -2.97 8.73 -2.67
CA GLN A 506 -2.09 9.54 -1.82
C GLN A 506 -1.64 10.83 -2.52
N ALA A 507 -1.28 10.75 -3.80
CA ALA A 507 -0.91 11.91 -4.63
C ALA A 507 -2.08 12.90 -4.73
N LEU A 508 -3.29 12.39 -5.03
CA LEU A 508 -4.51 13.19 -5.09
C LEU A 508 -4.80 13.87 -3.74
N LYS A 509 -4.78 13.13 -2.63
CA LYS A 509 -4.98 13.72 -1.29
C LYS A 509 -3.92 14.77 -0.93
N LYS A 510 -2.66 14.58 -1.35
CA LYS A 510 -1.59 15.59 -1.17
C LYS A 510 -1.74 16.81 -2.07
N SER A 511 -2.35 16.67 -3.25
CA SER A 511 -2.52 17.78 -4.22
C SER A 511 -3.62 18.78 -3.84
N GLY A 512 -4.51 18.45 -2.88
CA GLY A 512 -5.62 19.31 -2.46
C GLY A 512 -6.83 19.32 -3.40
N LEU A 513 -6.77 18.62 -4.54
CA LEU A 513 -7.86 18.56 -5.52
C LEU A 513 -9.12 17.88 -4.96
N SER A 514 -10.27 18.51 -5.21
CA SER A 514 -11.61 18.01 -4.85
C SER A 514 -12.12 16.92 -5.80
N LYS A 515 -11.64 16.89 -7.05
CA LYS A 515 -12.05 15.88 -8.06
C LYS A 515 -11.58 14.49 -7.67
N SER A 516 -12.50 13.51 -7.69
CA SER A 516 -12.15 12.10 -7.54
C SER A 516 -11.42 11.59 -8.79
N ALA A 517 -10.18 11.11 -8.63
CA ALA A 517 -9.33 10.67 -9.72
C ALA A 517 -8.59 9.36 -9.43
N THR A 518 -8.28 8.62 -10.50
CA THR A 518 -7.60 7.32 -10.48
C THR A 518 -6.53 7.24 -11.58
N VAL A 519 -5.75 6.15 -11.61
CA VAL A 519 -4.83 5.87 -12.73
C VAL A 519 -5.59 5.75 -14.08
N HIS A 520 -6.88 5.39 -14.06
CA HIS A 520 -7.70 5.40 -15.28
C HIS A 520 -8.09 6.82 -15.73
N THR A 521 -8.32 7.72 -14.77
CA THR A 521 -8.53 9.16 -15.00
C THR A 521 -7.33 9.80 -15.70
N LEU A 522 -6.10 9.48 -15.30
CA LEU A 522 -4.89 9.95 -16.00
C LEU A 522 -4.87 9.51 -17.47
N ARG A 523 -5.21 8.24 -17.74
CA ARG A 523 -5.32 7.70 -19.12
C ARG A 523 -6.45 8.33 -19.93
N HIS A 524 -7.59 8.65 -19.32
CA HIS A 524 -8.66 9.42 -19.98
C HIS A 524 -8.22 10.85 -20.28
N SER A 525 -7.47 11.47 -19.37
CA SER A 525 -6.97 12.85 -19.53
C SER A 525 -5.94 12.92 -20.65
N PHE A 526 -4.97 11.99 -20.71
CA PHE A 526 -4.07 11.82 -21.86
C PHE A 526 -4.82 11.71 -23.20
N ALA A 527 -5.86 10.88 -23.26
CA ALA A 527 -6.63 10.69 -24.48
C ALA A 527 -7.42 11.95 -24.90
N THR A 528 -7.88 12.74 -23.93
CA THR A 528 -8.64 13.98 -24.17
C THR A 528 -7.68 15.10 -24.57
N HIS A 529 -6.54 15.25 -23.88
CA HIS A 529 -5.49 16.21 -24.21
C HIS A 529 -4.86 15.97 -25.59
N LEU A 530 -4.66 14.70 -26.01
CA LEU A 530 -4.23 14.41 -27.39
C LEU A 530 -5.26 14.89 -28.42
N LEU A 531 -6.55 14.69 -28.15
CA LEU A 531 -7.64 15.11 -29.03
C LEU A 531 -7.79 16.64 -29.08
N GLU A 532 -7.63 17.32 -27.95
CA GLU A 532 -7.63 18.79 -27.83
C GLU A 532 -6.41 19.40 -28.53
N ASN A 533 -5.26 18.71 -28.52
CA ASN A 533 -4.09 19.05 -29.33
C ASN A 533 -4.23 18.64 -30.82
N GLY A 534 -5.42 18.26 -31.30
CA GLY A 534 -5.70 17.97 -32.70
C GLY A 534 -5.26 16.58 -33.21
N THR A 535 -4.89 15.64 -32.32
CA THR A 535 -4.50 14.28 -32.74
C THR A 535 -5.70 13.49 -33.26
N ASP A 536 -5.60 12.91 -34.47
CA ASP A 536 -6.64 12.03 -35.03
C ASP A 536 -6.96 10.86 -34.08
N ILE A 537 -8.26 10.72 -33.80
CA ILE A 537 -8.87 9.69 -32.97
C ILE A 537 -8.44 8.26 -33.33
N ARG A 538 -8.06 7.97 -34.58
CA ARG A 538 -7.52 6.68 -35.02
C ARG A 538 -6.15 6.38 -34.39
N TYR A 539 -5.28 7.38 -34.28
CA TYR A 539 -3.99 7.25 -33.59
C TYR A 539 -4.19 7.12 -32.09
N ILE A 540 -5.11 7.89 -31.49
CA ILE A 540 -5.50 7.77 -30.08
C ILE A 540 -6.04 6.35 -29.80
N GLN A 541 -6.90 5.81 -30.66
CA GLN A 541 -7.40 4.42 -30.57
C GLN A 541 -6.25 3.39 -30.61
N LYS A 542 -5.26 3.60 -31.48
CA LYS A 542 -4.07 2.74 -31.61
C LYS A 542 -3.20 2.78 -30.34
N PHE A 543 -2.83 3.97 -29.85
CA PHE A 543 -2.03 4.13 -28.63
C PHE A 543 -2.72 3.55 -27.39
N LEU A 544 -4.04 3.75 -27.26
CA LEU A 544 -4.80 3.20 -26.14
C LEU A 544 -5.02 1.67 -26.25
N GLY A 545 -4.84 1.06 -27.43
CA GLY A 545 -5.18 -0.33 -27.68
C GLY A 545 -6.69 -0.56 -27.49
N HIS A 546 -7.51 0.17 -28.25
CA HIS A 546 -8.96 0.12 -28.21
C HIS A 546 -9.51 -0.69 -29.40
N ALA A 547 -10.18 -1.81 -29.12
CA ALA A 547 -10.67 -2.74 -30.14
C ALA A 547 -11.85 -2.20 -30.99
N SER A 548 -12.51 -1.13 -30.54
CA SER A 548 -13.55 -0.43 -31.28
C SER A 548 -13.42 1.07 -31.07
N ILE A 549 -13.57 1.84 -32.15
CA ILE A 549 -13.57 3.31 -32.11
C ILE A 549 -14.65 3.87 -31.18
N LYS A 550 -15.74 3.13 -30.95
CA LYS A 550 -16.82 3.43 -30.00
C LYS A 550 -16.36 3.56 -28.53
N THR A 551 -15.15 3.07 -28.20
CA THR A 551 -14.52 3.26 -26.87
C THR A 551 -13.55 4.44 -26.82
N THR A 552 -13.29 5.09 -27.97
CA THR A 552 -12.46 6.29 -28.10
C THR A 552 -13.32 7.53 -28.37
N THR A 553 -14.47 7.40 -29.05
CA THR A 553 -15.49 8.47 -29.17
C THR A 553 -16.12 8.87 -27.83
N ILE A 554 -15.81 8.18 -26.74
CA ILE A 554 -16.12 8.64 -25.39
C ILE A 554 -15.38 9.97 -25.07
N TYR A 555 -14.20 10.21 -25.66
CA TYR A 555 -13.40 11.43 -25.45
C TYR A 555 -13.88 12.63 -26.30
N THR A 556 -14.51 12.39 -27.46
CA THR A 556 -15.08 13.47 -28.29
C THR A 556 -16.29 14.16 -27.63
N HIS A 557 -16.86 13.58 -26.58
CA HIS A 557 -17.89 14.21 -25.75
C HIS A 557 -17.32 15.03 -24.57
N VAL A 558 -16.00 15.04 -24.37
CA VAL A 558 -15.34 15.76 -23.25
C VAL A 558 -14.40 16.86 -23.76
N SER A 559 -13.80 16.66 -24.94
CA SER A 559 -12.94 17.66 -25.57
C SER A 559 -13.72 18.96 -25.88
N LYS A 560 -13.36 20.04 -25.20
CA LYS A 560 -14.01 21.36 -25.41
C LYS A 560 -13.75 21.92 -26.80
N MET A 561 -12.61 21.58 -27.42
CA MET A 561 -12.10 22.12 -28.68
C MET A 561 -13.08 22.06 -29.87
N ALA A 562 -14.06 21.15 -29.83
CA ALA A 562 -15.13 21.11 -30.83
C ALA A 562 -16.29 22.08 -30.50
N ALA A 563 -16.67 22.22 -29.23
CA ALA A 563 -17.75 23.10 -28.79
C ALA A 563 -17.31 24.57 -28.80
N ASP A 564 -16.16 24.89 -28.20
CA ASP A 564 -15.65 26.26 -28.05
C ASP A 564 -15.27 26.91 -29.41
N LYS A 565 -15.13 26.10 -30.48
CA LYS A 565 -14.95 26.57 -31.87
C LYS A 565 -16.25 26.66 -32.68
N ILE A 566 -17.34 26.09 -32.19
CA ILE A 566 -18.68 26.23 -32.78
C ILE A 566 -19.34 27.41 -32.05
N LEU A 567 -19.14 28.61 -32.59
CA LEU A 567 -19.92 29.80 -32.23
C LEU A 567 -21.41 29.46 -32.21
N SER A 568 -22.11 29.83 -31.14
CA SER A 568 -23.56 29.65 -31.06
C SER A 568 -24.22 30.35 -32.25
N PRO A 569 -25.30 29.79 -32.84
CA PRO A 569 -26.09 30.51 -33.83
C PRO A 569 -26.58 31.88 -33.31
N LEU A 570 -26.81 32.02 -32.00
CA LEU A 570 -27.16 33.30 -31.38
C LEU A 570 -25.99 34.29 -31.38
N ASP A 571 -24.82 33.88 -30.87
CA ASP A 571 -23.61 34.72 -30.84
C ASP A 571 -23.21 35.17 -32.25
N ARG A 572 -23.36 34.27 -33.23
CA ARG A 572 -23.13 34.53 -34.64
C ARG A 572 -24.11 35.57 -35.21
N LEU A 573 -25.37 35.57 -34.80
CA LEU A 573 -26.35 36.61 -35.17
C LEU A 573 -26.04 37.96 -34.49
N VAL A 574 -25.45 37.95 -33.29
CA VAL A 574 -24.97 39.18 -32.63
C VAL A 574 -23.76 39.75 -33.37
N ASP A 575 -22.80 38.92 -33.77
CA ASP A 575 -21.66 39.31 -34.62
C ASP A 575 -22.10 39.89 -35.98
N GLU A 576 -23.07 39.28 -36.65
CA GLU A 576 -23.64 39.76 -37.92
C GLU A 576 -24.30 41.14 -37.75
N ASN A 577 -25.09 41.32 -36.69
CA ASN A 577 -25.77 42.60 -36.40
C ASN A 577 -24.78 43.70 -35.97
N ASN A 578 -23.74 43.36 -35.22
CA ASN A 578 -22.67 44.30 -34.86
C ASN A 578 -21.82 44.70 -36.08
N LYS A 579 -21.60 43.79 -37.04
CA LYS A 579 -20.94 44.11 -38.32
C LYS A 579 -21.78 45.02 -39.21
N LYS A 580 -23.12 44.87 -39.22
CA LYS A 580 -23.99 45.83 -39.91
C LYS A 580 -23.89 47.22 -39.31
N LYS A 581 -23.91 47.33 -37.98
CA LYS A 581 -23.69 48.59 -37.23
C LYS A 581 -22.26 49.17 -37.27
N LEU A 582 -21.33 48.56 -38.02
CA LEU A 582 -20.02 49.12 -38.34
C LEU A 582 -19.92 49.60 -39.80
N ASN A 583 -20.96 49.37 -40.61
CA ASN A 583 -21.04 49.72 -42.03
C ASN A 583 -22.20 50.70 -42.32
N GLU A 584 -22.82 51.25 -41.27
CA GLU A 584 -23.77 52.36 -41.24
C GLU A 584 -23.13 53.54 -40.48
#